data_AF-A0A9E3J1X7-F1
#
_entry.id   AF-A0A9E3J1X7-F1
#
_cell.length_a   1.000
_cell.length_b   1.000
_cell.length_c   1.000
_cell.angle_alpha   90.00
_cell.angle_beta   90.00
_cell.angle_gamma   90.00
#
_symmetry.space_group_name_H-M   'P 1'
#
loop_
_entity.id
_entity.type
_entity.pdbx_description
1 polymer ?
#
loop_
_entity_poly.entity_id
_entity_poly.type
_entity_poly.pdbx_seq_one_letter_code
_entity_poly.pdbx_strand_id
1 'polypeptide(L)' 'MDEPQHRIRALHTASTITVYQAYAPEIGLPAVQEGRFPAAWKRDRMT' A
#
# COMPACT_ATOMS: atom_id res chain seq x y z
N MET A 1 6.41 -30.31 -4.24
CA MET A 1 5.73 -29.05 -4.65
C MET A 1 6.54 -27.93 -4.05
N ASP A 2 7.33 -27.23 -4.87
CA ASP A 2 8.08 -26.06 -4.41
C ASP A 2 7.14 -24.97 -3.92
N GLU A 3 7.48 -24.32 -2.81
CA GLU A 3 6.63 -23.31 -2.20
C GLU A 3 6.75 -21.97 -2.95
N PRO A 4 5.64 -21.23 -3.20
CA PRO A 4 5.70 -19.95 -3.89
C PRO A 4 6.49 -18.91 -3.08
N GLN A 5 7.39 -18.19 -3.75
CA GLN A 5 8.24 -17.16 -3.15
C GLN A 5 7.45 -16.05 -2.42
N HIS A 6 6.25 -15.73 -2.91
CA HIS A 6 5.40 -14.66 -2.37
C HIS A 6 4.07 -15.19 -1.83
N ARG A 7 4.12 -16.30 -1.06
CA ARG A 7 2.92 -16.84 -0.39
C ARG A 7 2.51 -15.96 0.80
N ILE A 8 1.25 -15.57 0.84
CA ILE A 8 0.62 -15.00 2.05
C ILE A 8 0.29 -16.16 3.00
N ARG A 9 0.90 -16.15 4.19
CA ARG A 9 0.67 -17.16 5.24
C ARG A 9 -0.32 -16.72 6.33
N ALA A 10 -0.80 -15.47 6.24
CA ALA A 10 -1.79 -14.94 7.17
C ALA A 10 -3.20 -15.50 6.85
N LEU A 11 -4.00 -15.72 7.89
CA LEU A 11 -5.41 -16.11 7.75
C LEU A 11 -6.25 -14.88 7.39
N HIS A 12 -7.20 -15.07 6.47
CA HIS A 12 -8.23 -14.08 6.17
C HIS A 12 -9.33 -14.18 7.23
N THR A 13 -9.52 -13.11 8.00
CA THR A 13 -10.46 -13.06 9.13
C THR A 13 -11.41 -11.88 9.01
N ALA A 14 -12.37 -11.77 9.93
CA ALA A 14 -13.27 -10.62 10.02
C ALA A 14 -12.55 -9.28 10.24
N SER A 15 -11.30 -9.29 10.71
CA SER A 15 -10.48 -8.08 10.89
C SER A 15 -9.54 -7.81 9.71
N THR A 16 -9.62 -8.60 8.63
CA THR A 16 -8.82 -8.34 7.43
C THR A 16 -9.39 -7.16 6.68
N ILE A 17 -8.54 -6.21 6.35
CA ILE A 17 -8.88 -5.07 5.51
C ILE A 17 -8.17 -5.20 4.16
N THR A 18 -8.87 -4.83 3.08
CA THR A 18 -8.25 -4.65 1.77
C THR A 18 -7.83 -3.20 1.64
N VAL A 19 -6.55 -2.97 1.32
CA VAL A 19 -6.03 -1.65 1.03
C VAL A 19 -5.77 -1.53 -0.46
N TYR A 20 -6.11 -0.38 -1.03
CA TYR A 20 -5.75 -0.02 -2.40
C TYR A 20 -4.68 1.07 -2.36
N GLN A 21 -3.70 0.98 -3.25
CA GLN A 21 -2.76 2.07 -3.46
C GLN A 21 -3.47 3.22 -4.17
N ALA A 22 -3.54 4.38 -3.50
CA ALA A 22 -4.14 5.58 -4.07
C ALA A 22 -3.19 6.37 -4.98
N TYR A 23 -1.88 6.09 -4.87
CA TYR A 23 -0.82 6.81 -5.54
C TYR A 23 0.13 5.85 -6.25
N ALA A 24 0.63 6.28 -7.40
CA ALA A 24 1.64 5.54 -8.14
C ALA A 24 2.99 5.55 -7.39
N PRO A 25 3.90 4.60 -7.66
CA PRO A 25 5.18 4.49 -6.97
C PRO A 25 6.02 5.78 -6.98
N GLU A 26 5.90 6.59 -8.03
CA GLU A 26 6.60 7.88 -8.18
C GLU A 26 6.17 8.91 -7.14
N ILE A 27 5.02 8.70 -6.49
CA ILE A 27 4.52 9.54 -5.39
C ILE A 27 4.70 8.82 -4.05
N GLY A 28 4.44 7.51 -4.00
CA GLY A 28 4.52 6.72 -2.77
C GLY A 28 5.95 6.57 -2.23
N LEU A 29 6.93 6.31 -3.12
CA LEU A 29 8.31 6.08 -2.70
C LEU A 29 8.96 7.34 -2.09
N PRO A 30 8.85 8.55 -2.70
CA PRO A 30 9.36 9.76 -2.07
C PRO A 30 8.71 10.04 -0.71
N ALA A 31 7.40 9.76 -0.57
CA ALA A 31 6.70 9.99 0.69
C ALA A 31 7.26 9.14 1.84
N VAL A 32 7.61 7.89 1.56
CA VAL A 32 8.26 6.98 2.54
C VAL A 32 9.66 7.44 2.86
N GLN A 33 10.45 7.83 1.85
CA GLN A 33 11.84 8.26 2.01
C GLN A 33 11.95 9.56 2.82
N GLU A 34 11.08 10.53 2.56
CA GLU A 34 11.12 11.85 3.20
C GLU A 34 10.31 11.91 4.50
N GLY A 35 9.47 10.90 4.78
CA GLY A 35 8.56 10.88 5.91
C GLY A 35 7.51 12.00 5.87
N ARG A 36 7.19 12.50 4.67
CA ARG A 36 6.24 13.60 4.44
C ARG A 36 5.44 13.33 3.16
N PHE A 37 4.26 13.92 3.07
CA PHE A 37 3.47 13.83 1.84
C PHE A 37 3.96 14.85 0.80
N PRO A 38 4.25 14.44 -0.44
CA PRO A 38 4.63 15.36 -1.50
C PRO A 38 3.45 16.25 -1.89
N ALA A 39 3.71 17.36 -2.59
CA ALA A 39 2.66 18.27 -3.05
C ALA A 39 1.61 17.61 -3.96
N ALA A 40 1.95 16.48 -4.60
CA ALA A 40 1.04 15.68 -5.41
C ALA A 40 0.01 14.88 -4.56
N TRP A 41 0.23 14.77 -3.25
CA TRP A 41 -0.70 14.14 -2.33
C TRP A 41 -1.93 15.02 -2.10
N LYS A 42 -3.07 14.36 -1.98
CA LYS A 42 -4.41 14.91 -1.86
C LYS A 42 -5.24 14.04 -0.94
N ARG A 43 -5.87 14.65 0.07
CA ARG A 43 -6.68 13.94 1.08
C ARG A 43 -7.98 13.38 0.51
N ASP A 44 -8.56 14.08 -0.47
CA ASP A 44 -9.84 13.81 -1.12
C ASP A 44 -9.73 12.81 -2.29
N ARG A 45 -8.53 12.33 -2.62
CA ARG A 45 -8.32 11.44 -3.76
C ARG A 45 -9.01 10.07 -3.65
N MET A 46 -9.38 9.67 -2.43
CA MET A 46 -10.05 8.40 -2.14
C MET A 46 -11.54 8.55 -1.82
N THR A 47 -12.10 9.76 -1.91
CA THR A 47 -13.56 9.98 -1.95
C THR A 47 -14.06 9.89 -3.39
#